data_AF-A0A1I4PLY8-F1
#
_entry.id   AF-A0A1I4PLY8-F1
#
_cell.length_a   1.000
_cell.length_b   1.000
_cell.length_c   1.000
_cell.angle_alpha   90.00
_cell.angle_beta   90.00
_cell.angle_gamma   90.00
#
_symmetry.space_group_name_H-M   'P 1'
#
loop_
_entity.id
_entity.type
_entity.pdbx_description
1 polymer ?
#
loop_
_entity_poly.entity_id
_entity_poly.type
_entity_poly.pdbx_seq_one_letter_code
_entity_poly.pdbx_strand_id
1 'polypeptide(L)'
;MFLVTLLLLQTVLLAGVGWYYYQQRRCLIVLTDKQRTVLTELTTLAASNHEQTAQLQSLKTREQQLLQQIDAQQHDHDQQLSALRKERDNAHGLQDGRYQAVQEQYQQAQQLNRQWLDLGDDIDRLGQIVHAFDRWNGRLDELMAHNQAMQSESQEFTGIVKQTILLALNASIEAARAGENGRGFAIVADEVRILAHRSEALNDGYRQRLLQNAVITTGTFQDIQAASRMIHTAIQDIRQNLERLSEQSRQQPSSLAA
;
A
#
# COMPACT_ATOMS: atom_id res chain seq x y z
N MET A 1 123.11 -89.90 -29.55
CA MET A 1 121.67 -90.18 -29.32
C MET A 1 121.04 -89.42 -28.15
N PHE A 2 121.77 -88.98 -27.11
CA PHE A 2 121.18 -88.30 -25.92
C PHE A 2 120.94 -86.78 -26.03
N LEU A 3 121.74 -86.06 -26.83
CA LEU A 3 121.66 -84.58 -26.91
C LEU A 3 120.45 -84.06 -27.70
N VAL A 4 120.01 -84.81 -28.73
CA VAL A 4 118.90 -84.44 -29.62
C VAL A 4 117.55 -84.65 -28.93
N THR A 5 117.40 -85.69 -28.10
CA THR A 5 116.18 -85.94 -27.33
C THR A 5 116.01 -84.96 -26.17
N LEU A 6 117.11 -84.51 -25.54
CA LEU A 6 117.10 -83.48 -24.50
C LEU A 6 116.69 -82.11 -25.07
N LEU A 7 117.24 -81.71 -26.22
CA LEU A 7 116.85 -80.49 -26.93
C LEU A 7 115.38 -80.50 -27.37
N LEU A 8 114.89 -81.63 -27.89
CA LEU A 8 113.47 -81.79 -28.23
C LEU A 8 112.56 -81.67 -27.00
N LEU A 9 112.91 -82.33 -25.88
CA LEU A 9 112.15 -82.21 -24.64
C LEU A 9 112.12 -80.76 -24.13
N GLN A 10 113.24 -80.05 -24.22
CA GLN A 10 113.37 -78.64 -23.82
C GLN A 10 112.53 -77.71 -24.70
N THR A 11 112.45 -77.96 -26.01
CA THR A 11 111.57 -77.20 -26.93
C THR A 11 110.09 -77.45 -26.68
N VAL A 12 109.70 -78.69 -26.37
CA VAL A 12 108.29 -79.03 -26.02
C VAL A 12 107.90 -78.42 -24.67
N LEU A 13 108.81 -78.42 -23.68
CA LEU A 13 108.58 -77.75 -22.39
C LEU A 13 108.46 -76.24 -22.54
N LEU A 14 109.34 -75.59 -23.32
CA LEU A 14 109.26 -74.16 -23.60
C LEU A 14 107.99 -73.79 -24.39
N ALA A 15 107.59 -74.62 -25.36
CA ALA A 15 106.34 -74.44 -26.10
C ALA A 15 105.11 -74.67 -25.21
N GLY A 16 105.13 -75.64 -24.30
CA GLY A 16 104.07 -75.91 -23.33
C GLY A 16 103.93 -74.80 -22.28
N VAL A 17 105.05 -74.29 -21.76
CA VAL A 17 105.07 -73.12 -20.86
C VAL A 17 104.63 -71.86 -21.60
N GLY A 18 105.08 -71.65 -22.85
CA GLY A 18 104.65 -70.55 -23.70
C GLY A 18 103.15 -70.60 -24.04
N TRP A 19 102.63 -71.79 -24.35
CA TRP A 19 101.21 -72.03 -24.59
C TRP A 19 100.38 -71.84 -23.32
N TYR A 20 100.86 -72.30 -22.16
CA TYR A 20 100.23 -72.07 -20.86
C TYR A 20 100.19 -70.58 -20.52
N TYR A 21 101.31 -69.86 -20.68
CA TYR A 21 101.39 -68.42 -20.44
C TYR A 21 100.52 -67.62 -21.43
N TYR A 22 100.43 -68.07 -22.68
CA TYR A 22 99.54 -67.52 -23.70
C TYR A 22 98.06 -67.77 -23.36
N GLN A 23 97.71 -68.97 -22.91
CA GLN A 23 96.35 -69.33 -22.47
C GLN A 23 95.96 -68.55 -21.22
N GLN A 24 96.88 -68.40 -20.26
CA GLN A 24 96.70 -67.60 -19.05
C GLN A 24 96.51 -66.12 -19.40
N ARG A 25 97.34 -65.55 -20.29
CA ARG A 25 97.16 -64.17 -20.81
C ARG A 25 95.83 -63.99 -21.53
N ARG A 26 95.40 -64.94 -22.37
CA ARG A 26 94.10 -64.89 -23.05
C ARG A 26 92.94 -64.92 -22.05
N CYS A 27 93.00 -65.79 -21.04
CA CYS A 27 91.99 -65.86 -19.98
C CYS A 27 91.94 -64.55 -19.20
N LEU A 28 93.10 -63.98 -18.84
CA LEU A 28 93.19 -62.70 -18.14
C LEU A 28 92.62 -61.55 -18.98
N ILE A 29 92.92 -61.51 -20.29
CA ILE A 29 92.37 -60.52 -21.22
C ILE A 29 90.84 -60.65 -21.29
N VAL A 30 90.31 -61.86 -21.48
CA VAL A 30 88.85 -62.10 -21.52
C VAL A 30 88.19 -61.72 -20.19
N LEU A 31 88.84 -62.01 -19.05
CA LEU A 31 88.33 -61.64 -17.73
C LEU A 31 88.33 -60.12 -17.54
N THR A 32 89.40 -59.43 -17.94
CA THR A 32 89.48 -57.96 -17.88
C THR A 32 88.48 -57.29 -18.83
N ASP A 33 88.21 -57.90 -19.98
CA ASP A 33 87.23 -57.41 -20.94
C ASP A 33 85.80 -57.57 -20.40
N LYS A 34 85.47 -58.75 -19.85
CA LYS A 34 84.21 -58.96 -19.12
C LYS A 34 84.04 -58.01 -17.93
N GLN A 35 85.11 -57.77 -17.15
CA GLN A 35 85.08 -56.79 -16.06
C GLN A 35 84.83 -55.37 -16.57
N ARG A 36 85.44 -54.97 -17.69
CA ARG A 36 85.18 -53.69 -18.34
C ARG A 36 83.74 -53.57 -18.81
N THR A 37 83.19 -54.61 -19.44
CA THR A 37 81.77 -54.63 -19.87
C THR A 37 80.82 -54.48 -18.69
N VAL A 38 81.05 -55.24 -17.61
CA VAL A 38 80.24 -55.15 -16.38
C VAL A 38 80.37 -53.77 -15.74
N LEU A 39 81.58 -53.19 -15.70
CA LEU A 39 81.78 -51.82 -15.21
C LEU A 39 81.02 -50.80 -16.06
N THR A 40 81.01 -50.94 -17.39
CA THR A 40 80.22 -50.05 -18.26
C THR A 40 78.72 -50.23 -18.10
N GLU A 41 78.23 -51.46 -17.89
CA GLU A 41 76.82 -51.72 -17.59
C GLU A 41 76.43 -51.15 -16.22
N LEU A 42 77.29 -51.27 -15.21
CA LEU A 42 77.05 -50.69 -13.89
C LEU A 42 77.06 -49.16 -13.90
N THR A 43 77.96 -48.52 -14.66
CA THR A 43 77.98 -47.05 -14.76
C THR A 43 76.78 -46.52 -15.55
N THR A 44 76.36 -47.20 -16.61
CA THR A 44 75.16 -46.83 -17.37
C THR A 44 73.89 -47.05 -16.54
N LEU A 45 73.80 -48.14 -15.77
CA LEU A 45 72.69 -48.38 -14.84
C LEU A 45 72.68 -47.37 -13.69
N ALA A 46 73.85 -46.98 -13.16
CA ALA A 46 73.95 -45.94 -12.13
C ALA A 46 73.51 -44.56 -12.67
N ALA A 47 73.88 -44.22 -13.91
CA ALA A 47 73.41 -43.01 -14.57
C ALA A 47 71.89 -43.03 -14.80
N SER A 48 71.34 -44.15 -15.26
CA SER A 48 69.90 -44.33 -15.44
C SER A 48 69.13 -44.25 -14.12
N ASN A 49 69.62 -44.87 -13.05
CA ASN A 49 69.03 -44.74 -11.71
C ASN A 49 69.08 -43.29 -11.22
N HIS A 50 70.18 -42.57 -11.44
CA HIS A 50 70.29 -41.16 -11.07
C HIS A 50 69.24 -40.32 -11.82
N GLU A 51 69.07 -40.54 -13.13
CA GLU A 51 68.04 -39.89 -13.94
C GLU A 51 66.63 -40.20 -13.44
N GLN A 52 66.32 -41.47 -13.14
CA GLN A 52 65.03 -41.87 -12.58
C GLN A 52 64.76 -41.20 -11.23
N THR A 53 65.77 -41.08 -10.34
CA THR A 53 65.60 -40.38 -9.07
C THR A 53 65.32 -38.89 -9.25
N ALA A 54 65.96 -38.24 -10.22
CA ALA A 54 65.70 -36.85 -10.56
C ALA A 54 64.29 -36.67 -11.14
N GLN A 55 63.84 -37.56 -12.02
CA GLN A 55 62.47 -37.57 -12.53
C GLN A 55 61.45 -37.76 -11.40
N LEU A 56 61.69 -38.69 -10.47
CA LEU A 56 60.80 -38.95 -9.34
C LEU A 56 60.72 -37.76 -8.38
N GLN A 57 61.83 -37.04 -8.16
CA GLN A 57 61.81 -35.78 -7.41
C GLN A 57 60.99 -34.71 -8.13
N SER A 58 61.17 -34.54 -9.45
CA SER A 58 60.39 -33.57 -10.23
C SER A 58 58.88 -33.88 -10.21
N LEU A 59 58.51 -35.17 -10.28
CA LEU A 59 57.12 -35.62 -10.17
C LEU A 59 56.54 -35.33 -8.79
N LYS A 60 57.29 -35.59 -7.70
CA LYS A 60 56.86 -35.25 -6.35
C LYS A 60 56.64 -33.75 -6.18
N THR A 61 57.52 -32.91 -6.72
CA THR A 61 57.34 -31.46 -6.69
C THR A 61 56.11 -31.05 -7.49
N ARG A 62 55.88 -31.66 -8.66
CA ARG A 62 54.69 -31.41 -9.49
C ARG A 62 53.40 -31.82 -8.77
N GLU A 63 53.40 -32.96 -8.09
CA GLU A 63 52.28 -33.46 -7.28
C GLU A 63 51.96 -32.48 -6.15
N GLN A 64 52.98 -32.01 -5.41
CA GLN A 64 52.80 -31.00 -4.36
C GLN A 64 52.25 -29.68 -4.90
N GLN A 65 52.73 -29.23 -6.07
CA GLN A 65 52.19 -28.04 -6.75
C GLN A 65 50.72 -28.23 -7.14
N LEU A 66 50.34 -29.40 -7.67
CA LEU A 66 48.97 -29.71 -8.04
C LEU A 66 48.05 -29.74 -6.80
N LEU A 67 48.50 -30.34 -5.69
CA LEU A 67 47.74 -30.33 -4.43
C LEU A 67 47.50 -28.91 -3.93
N GLN A 68 48.53 -28.06 -3.92
CA GLN A 68 48.37 -26.64 -3.55
C GLN A 68 47.42 -25.88 -4.48
N GLN A 69 47.44 -26.17 -5.79
CA GLN A 69 46.51 -25.57 -6.74
C GLN A 69 45.07 -26.05 -6.50
N ILE A 70 44.86 -27.33 -6.21
CA ILE A 70 43.54 -27.88 -5.88
C ILE A 70 43.00 -27.23 -4.60
N ASP A 71 43.82 -27.11 -3.55
CA ASP A 71 43.41 -26.47 -2.29
C ASP A 71 43.04 -25.00 -2.51
N ALA A 72 43.85 -24.26 -3.27
CA ALA A 72 43.56 -22.86 -3.61
C ALA A 72 42.27 -22.74 -4.44
N GLN A 73 42.05 -23.66 -5.40
CA GLN A 73 40.86 -23.66 -6.23
C GLN A 73 39.60 -24.06 -5.44
N GLN A 74 39.70 -25.01 -4.51
CA GLN A 74 38.61 -25.35 -3.59
C GLN A 74 38.24 -24.16 -2.71
N HIS A 75 39.24 -23.43 -2.20
CA HIS A 75 39.00 -22.23 -1.41
C HIS A 75 38.29 -21.14 -2.23
N ASP A 76 38.72 -20.89 -3.47
CA ASP A 76 38.07 -19.93 -4.37
C ASP A 76 36.62 -20.35 -4.70
N HIS A 77 36.40 -21.64 -4.99
CA HIS A 77 35.06 -22.19 -5.21
C HIS A 77 34.15 -22.01 -3.99
N ASP A 78 34.64 -22.26 -2.78
CA ASP A 78 33.85 -22.07 -1.55
C ASP A 78 33.50 -20.59 -1.33
N GLN A 79 34.43 -19.67 -1.61
CA GLN A 79 34.18 -18.24 -1.56
C GLN A 79 33.09 -17.84 -2.57
N GLN A 80 33.18 -18.28 -3.82
CA GLN A 80 32.18 -18.02 -4.86
C GLN A 80 30.81 -18.57 -4.48
N LEU A 81 30.73 -19.82 -3.97
CA LEU A 81 29.48 -20.41 -3.50
C LEU A 81 28.87 -19.61 -2.34
N SER A 82 29.69 -19.11 -1.43
CA SER A 82 29.22 -18.27 -0.33
C SER A 82 28.66 -16.93 -0.81
N ALA A 83 29.30 -16.32 -1.82
CA ALA A 83 28.83 -15.09 -2.44
C ALA A 83 27.50 -15.30 -3.19
N LEU A 84 27.41 -16.36 -4.00
CA LEU A 84 26.18 -16.74 -4.71
C LEU A 84 25.02 -17.02 -3.75
N ARG A 85 25.29 -17.68 -2.61
CA ARG A 85 24.26 -17.89 -1.57
C ARG A 85 23.75 -16.57 -0.99
N LYS A 86 24.66 -15.64 -0.65
CA LYS A 86 24.26 -14.29 -0.16
C LYS A 86 23.45 -13.53 -1.19
N GLU A 87 23.86 -13.56 -2.47
CA GLU A 87 23.13 -12.89 -3.55
C GLU A 87 21.74 -13.48 -3.77
N ARG A 88 21.62 -14.81 -3.75
CA ARG A 88 20.33 -15.50 -3.83
C ARG A 88 19.42 -15.16 -2.65
N ASP A 89 19.95 -15.16 -1.42
CA ASP A 89 19.16 -14.86 -0.23
C ASP A 89 18.70 -13.38 -0.23
N ASN A 90 19.55 -12.46 -0.71
CA ASN A 90 19.16 -11.07 -0.96
C ASN A 90 18.08 -10.94 -2.05
N ALA A 91 18.20 -11.70 -3.15
CA ALA A 91 17.20 -11.70 -4.22
C ALA A 91 15.84 -12.22 -3.73
N HIS A 92 15.83 -13.29 -2.92
CA HIS A 92 14.61 -13.78 -2.27
C HIS A 92 14.01 -12.74 -1.31
N GLY A 93 14.82 -12.13 -0.44
CA GLY A 93 14.32 -11.08 0.46
C GLY A 93 13.74 -9.87 -0.29
N LEU A 94 14.37 -9.47 -1.40
CA LEU A 94 13.85 -8.41 -2.27
C LEU A 94 12.53 -8.81 -2.93
N GLN A 95 12.42 -10.04 -3.40
CA GLN A 95 11.19 -10.56 -4.02
C GLN A 95 10.04 -10.63 -3.02
N ASP A 96 10.28 -11.14 -1.82
CA ASP A 96 9.28 -11.19 -0.74
C ASP A 96 8.82 -9.79 -0.33
N GLY A 97 9.76 -8.85 -0.21
CA GLY A 97 9.45 -7.44 0.04
C GLY A 97 8.62 -6.80 -1.07
N ARG A 98 8.89 -7.12 -2.35
CA ARG A 98 8.07 -6.67 -3.48
C ARG A 98 6.65 -7.23 -3.40
N TYR A 99 6.47 -8.52 -3.08
CA TYR A 99 5.13 -9.11 -2.94
C TYR A 99 4.33 -8.46 -1.81
N GLN A 100 4.95 -8.22 -0.66
CA GLN A 100 4.31 -7.51 0.46
C GLN A 100 3.90 -6.09 0.08
N ALA A 101 4.79 -5.33 -0.57
CA ALA A 101 4.50 -3.98 -1.03
C ALA A 101 3.33 -3.94 -2.04
N VAL A 102 3.29 -4.86 -3.01
CA VAL A 102 2.16 -4.99 -3.95
C VAL A 102 0.85 -5.27 -3.20
N GLN A 103 0.88 -6.17 -2.21
CA GLN A 103 -0.30 -6.56 -1.46
C GLN A 103 -0.83 -5.41 -0.58
N GLU A 104 0.04 -4.70 0.11
CA GLU A 104 -0.31 -3.50 0.88
C GLU A 104 -0.94 -2.43 -0.01
N GLN A 105 -0.34 -2.19 -1.19
CA GLN A 105 -0.87 -1.23 -2.14
C GLN A 105 -2.25 -1.65 -2.67
N TYR A 106 -2.46 -2.94 -2.95
CA TYR A 106 -3.77 -3.44 -3.38
C TYR A 106 -4.83 -3.29 -2.29
N GLN A 107 -4.49 -3.57 -1.02
CA GLN A 107 -5.38 -3.35 0.11
C GLN A 107 -5.72 -1.86 0.29
N GLN A 108 -4.74 -0.98 0.15
CA GLN A 108 -4.93 0.46 0.22
C GLN A 108 -5.86 0.96 -0.91
N ALA A 109 -5.66 0.48 -2.14
CA ALA A 109 -6.51 0.81 -3.27
C ALA A 109 -7.97 0.33 -3.06
N GLN A 110 -8.16 -0.86 -2.48
CA GLN A 110 -9.50 -1.36 -2.14
C GLN A 110 -10.17 -0.52 -1.05
N GLN A 111 -9.43 -0.12 -0.01
CA GLN A 111 -9.94 0.76 1.05
C GLN A 111 -10.36 2.12 0.48
N LEU A 112 -9.51 2.71 -0.36
CA LEU A 112 -9.82 3.96 -1.04
C LEU A 112 -11.10 3.82 -1.87
N ASN A 113 -11.23 2.75 -2.65
CA ASN A 113 -12.42 2.51 -3.48
C ASN A 113 -13.71 2.30 -2.66
N ARG A 114 -13.62 1.76 -1.44
CA ARG A 114 -14.78 1.73 -0.52
C ARG A 114 -15.13 3.12 -0.01
N GLN A 115 -14.15 3.91 0.41
CA GLN A 115 -14.37 5.30 0.81
C GLN A 115 -15.01 6.12 -0.32
N TRP A 116 -14.65 5.82 -1.58
CA TRP A 116 -15.28 6.40 -2.76
C TRP A 116 -16.78 6.14 -2.87
N LEU A 117 -17.19 4.89 -2.65
CA LEU A 117 -18.59 4.49 -2.69
C LEU A 117 -19.37 5.15 -1.55
N ASP A 118 -18.84 5.08 -0.33
CA ASP A 118 -19.48 5.65 0.86
C ASP A 118 -19.68 7.17 0.70
N LEU A 119 -18.68 7.88 0.15
CA LEU A 119 -18.76 9.33 -0.06
C LEU A 119 -19.73 9.71 -1.18
N GLY A 120 -19.90 8.85 -2.19
CA GLY A 120 -20.96 8.99 -3.20
C GLY A 120 -22.35 8.86 -2.58
N ASP A 121 -22.56 7.85 -1.74
CA ASP A 121 -23.82 7.65 -1.00
C ASP A 121 -24.13 8.85 -0.08
N ASP A 122 -23.12 9.44 0.55
CA ASP A 122 -23.28 10.63 1.39
C ASP A 122 -23.71 11.87 0.58
N ILE A 123 -23.17 12.07 -0.64
CA ILE A 123 -23.64 13.15 -1.53
C ILE A 123 -25.13 12.97 -1.85
N ASP A 124 -25.55 11.75 -2.17
CA ASP A 124 -26.94 11.47 -2.52
C ASP A 124 -27.88 11.73 -1.33
N ARG A 125 -27.46 11.32 -0.12
CA ARG A 125 -28.19 11.63 1.13
C ARG A 125 -28.29 13.13 1.38
N LEU A 126 -27.21 13.88 1.22
CA LEU A 126 -27.23 15.34 1.36
C LEU A 126 -28.14 15.99 0.31
N GLY A 127 -28.14 15.49 -0.92
CA GLY A 127 -29.05 15.93 -1.98
C GLY A 127 -30.53 15.75 -1.61
N GLN A 128 -30.87 14.62 -0.97
CA GLN A 128 -32.24 14.40 -0.47
C GLN A 128 -32.64 15.41 0.62
N ILE A 129 -31.70 15.83 1.48
CA ILE A 129 -31.95 16.86 2.50
C ILE A 129 -32.18 18.22 1.86
N VAL A 130 -31.42 18.60 0.83
CA VAL A 130 -31.66 19.84 0.07
C VAL A 130 -33.08 19.85 -0.50
N HIS A 131 -33.51 18.76 -1.14
CA HIS A 131 -34.89 18.64 -1.63
C HIS A 131 -35.94 18.70 -0.52
N ALA A 132 -35.64 18.21 0.69
CA ALA A 132 -36.53 18.34 1.83
C ALA A 132 -36.68 19.80 2.27
N PHE A 133 -35.59 20.58 2.28
CA PHE A 133 -35.62 22.01 2.56
C PHE A 133 -36.38 22.80 1.50
N ASP A 134 -36.24 22.48 0.21
CA ASP A 134 -37.04 23.12 -0.84
C ASP A 134 -38.55 22.90 -0.63
N ARG A 135 -38.95 21.67 -0.26
CA ARG A 135 -40.35 21.39 0.10
C ARG A 135 -40.80 22.14 1.35
N TRP A 136 -39.93 22.29 2.35
CA TRP A 136 -40.25 23.06 3.56
C TRP A 136 -40.39 24.55 3.27
N ASN A 137 -39.53 25.12 2.42
CA ASN A 137 -39.63 26.51 1.98
C ASN A 137 -40.99 26.77 1.33
N GLY A 138 -41.41 25.92 0.39
CA GLY A 138 -42.74 26.07 -0.24
C GLY A 138 -43.90 26.01 0.77
N ARG A 139 -43.81 25.14 1.79
CA ARG A 139 -44.82 25.07 2.86
C ARG A 139 -44.81 26.30 3.77
N LEU A 140 -43.64 26.91 4.01
CA LEU A 140 -43.54 28.14 4.78
C LEU A 140 -44.11 29.33 4.01
N ASP A 141 -43.92 29.39 2.70
CA ASP A 141 -44.56 30.39 1.84
C ASP A 141 -46.09 30.28 1.92
N GLU A 142 -46.64 29.06 1.82
CA GLU A 142 -48.07 28.80 2.01
C GLU A 142 -48.55 29.24 3.41
N LEU A 143 -47.79 28.93 4.46
CA LEU A 143 -48.12 29.31 5.84
C LEU A 143 -48.12 30.83 6.04
N MET A 144 -47.15 31.53 5.45
CA MET A 144 -47.08 33.00 5.49
C MET A 144 -48.28 33.63 4.77
N ALA A 145 -48.64 33.11 3.60
CA ALA A 145 -49.83 33.55 2.87
C ALA A 145 -51.12 33.31 3.68
N HIS A 146 -51.25 32.14 4.32
CA HIS A 146 -52.38 31.82 5.19
C HIS A 146 -52.47 32.77 6.38
N ASN A 147 -51.34 33.10 7.01
CA ASN A 147 -51.30 34.02 8.15
C ASN A 147 -51.72 35.44 7.72
N GLN A 148 -51.25 35.91 6.56
CA GLN A 148 -51.67 37.20 6.00
C GLN A 148 -53.18 37.24 5.71
N ALA A 149 -53.75 36.18 5.14
CA ALA A 149 -55.19 36.08 4.93
C ALA A 149 -55.97 36.16 6.24
N MET A 150 -55.54 35.41 7.26
CA MET A 150 -56.15 35.44 8.60
C MET A 150 -56.04 36.82 9.27
N GLN A 151 -54.95 37.57 9.03
CA GLN A 151 -54.82 38.94 9.52
C GLN A 151 -55.85 39.86 8.86
N SER A 152 -56.07 39.72 7.56
CA SER A 152 -57.10 40.48 6.83
C SER A 152 -58.50 40.17 7.35
N GLU A 153 -58.83 38.89 7.54
CA GLU A 153 -60.12 38.47 8.11
C GLU A 153 -60.33 38.98 9.54
N SER A 154 -59.29 38.94 10.37
CA SER A 154 -59.33 39.50 11.73
C SER A 154 -59.57 41.02 11.70
N GLN A 155 -59.01 41.73 10.71
CA GLN A 155 -59.23 43.16 10.55
C GLN A 155 -60.67 43.50 10.10
N GLU A 156 -61.23 42.70 9.19
CA GLU A 156 -62.65 42.82 8.82
C GLU A 156 -63.57 42.55 10.01
N PHE A 157 -63.28 41.50 10.79
CA PHE A 157 -64.04 41.16 12.00
C PHE A 157 -64.04 42.32 13.02
N THR A 158 -62.92 43.01 13.22
CA THR A 158 -62.88 44.23 14.04
C THR A 158 -63.85 45.30 13.52
N GLY A 159 -63.99 45.44 12.20
CA GLY A 159 -64.98 46.32 11.58
C GLY A 159 -66.42 45.94 11.94
N ILE A 160 -66.76 44.65 11.85
CA ILE A 160 -68.08 44.11 12.21
C ILE A 160 -68.38 44.33 13.70
N VAL A 161 -67.41 44.08 14.58
CA VAL A 161 -67.56 44.28 16.02
C VAL A 161 -67.83 45.75 16.35
N LYS A 162 -67.10 46.68 15.73
CA LYS A 162 -67.34 48.13 15.89
C LYS A 162 -68.73 48.55 15.41
N GLN A 163 -69.20 48.02 14.28
CA GLN A 163 -70.57 48.26 13.81
C GLN A 163 -71.60 47.71 14.78
N THR A 164 -71.36 46.53 15.36
CA THR A 164 -72.24 45.92 16.37
C THR A 164 -72.31 46.77 17.65
N ILE A 165 -71.18 47.33 18.10
CA ILE A 165 -71.15 48.26 19.24
C ILE A 165 -72.00 49.50 18.95
N LEU A 166 -71.90 50.07 17.75
CA LEU A 166 -72.68 51.23 17.34
C LEU A 166 -74.19 50.91 17.23
N LEU A 167 -74.55 49.75 16.68
CA LEU A 167 -75.93 49.27 16.60
C LEU A 167 -76.54 49.08 18.00
N ALA A 168 -75.79 48.45 18.91
CA ALA A 168 -76.21 48.26 20.30
C ALA A 168 -76.38 49.61 21.02
N LEU A 169 -75.47 50.57 20.81
CA LEU A 169 -75.58 51.92 21.35
C LEU A 169 -76.85 52.63 20.86
N ASN A 170 -77.12 52.59 19.55
CA ASN A 170 -78.32 53.18 18.96
C ASN A 170 -79.59 52.53 19.52
N ALA A 171 -79.59 51.20 19.71
CA ALA A 171 -80.70 50.48 20.33
C ALA A 171 -80.91 50.88 21.79
N SER A 172 -79.86 51.04 22.59
CA SER A 172 -79.95 51.53 23.97
C SER A 172 -80.52 52.95 24.04
N ILE A 173 -80.15 53.84 23.11
CA ILE A 173 -80.69 55.20 23.02
C ILE A 173 -82.19 55.16 22.71
N GLU A 174 -82.62 54.37 21.73
CA GLU A 174 -84.03 54.29 21.35
C GLU A 174 -84.88 53.60 22.42
N ALA A 175 -84.32 52.60 23.11
CA ALA A 175 -84.95 51.98 24.27
C ALA A 175 -85.17 52.98 25.42
N ALA A 176 -84.18 53.85 25.69
CA ALA A 176 -84.34 54.94 26.65
C ALA A 176 -85.42 55.94 26.22
N ARG A 177 -85.51 56.24 24.91
CA ARG A 177 -86.52 57.13 24.33
C ARG A 177 -87.95 56.60 24.46
N ALA A 178 -88.13 55.27 24.39
CA ALA A 178 -89.42 54.61 24.58
C ALA A 178 -89.88 54.53 26.05
N GLY A 179 -89.04 54.94 27.01
CA GLY A 179 -89.38 54.97 28.44
C GLY A 179 -89.66 53.58 29.01
N GLU A 180 -90.75 53.43 29.78
CA GLU A 180 -91.15 52.17 30.41
C GLU A 180 -91.33 51.02 29.39
N ASN A 181 -91.83 51.34 28.18
CA ASN A 181 -92.05 50.35 27.12
C ASN A 181 -90.74 49.81 26.51
N GLY A 182 -89.61 50.53 26.69
CA GLY A 182 -88.30 50.17 26.14
C GLY A 182 -87.40 49.37 27.09
N ARG A 183 -87.81 49.14 28.35
CA ARG A 183 -86.98 48.51 29.39
C ARG A 183 -86.38 47.15 28.98
N GLY A 184 -87.18 46.29 28.36
CA GLY A 184 -86.71 44.99 27.88
C GLY A 184 -85.66 45.11 26.77
N PHE A 185 -85.85 46.06 25.85
CA PHE A 185 -84.91 46.33 24.77
C PHE A 185 -83.60 46.94 25.29
N ALA A 186 -83.65 47.78 26.33
CA ALA A 186 -82.45 48.37 26.93
C ALA A 186 -81.51 47.29 27.52
N ILE A 187 -82.07 46.27 28.18
CA ILE A 187 -81.31 45.16 28.74
C ILE A 187 -80.62 44.36 27.62
N VAL A 188 -81.36 44.05 26.55
CA VAL A 188 -80.80 43.32 25.40
C VAL A 188 -79.70 44.13 24.72
N ALA A 189 -79.90 45.43 24.53
CA ALA A 189 -78.91 46.29 23.89
C ALA A 189 -77.60 46.39 24.69
N ASP A 190 -77.67 46.49 26.02
CA ASP A 190 -76.46 46.45 26.86
C ASP A 190 -75.76 45.08 26.83
N GLU A 191 -76.50 43.98 26.84
CA GLU A 191 -75.89 42.63 26.73
C GLU A 191 -75.18 42.44 25.39
N VAL A 192 -75.80 42.89 24.28
CA VAL A 192 -75.17 42.88 22.95
C VAL A 192 -73.89 43.73 22.93
N ARG A 193 -73.91 44.90 23.58
CA ARG A 193 -72.72 45.77 23.68
C ARG A 193 -71.58 45.10 24.46
N ILE A 194 -71.89 44.43 25.56
CA ILE A 194 -70.91 43.67 26.37
C ILE A 194 -70.32 42.52 25.54
N LEU A 195 -71.16 41.76 24.83
CA LEU A 195 -70.72 40.68 23.93
C LEU A 195 -69.81 41.19 22.81
N ALA A 196 -70.13 42.35 22.22
CA ALA A 196 -69.32 42.96 21.18
C ALA A 196 -67.95 43.39 21.71
N HIS A 197 -67.87 44.07 22.87
CA HIS A 197 -66.59 44.42 23.49
C HIS A 197 -65.75 43.19 23.86
N ARG A 198 -66.39 42.12 24.36
CA ARG A 198 -65.68 40.86 24.64
C ARG A 198 -65.13 40.23 23.35
N SER A 199 -65.88 40.32 22.25
CA SER A 199 -65.44 39.84 20.94
C SER A 199 -64.26 40.64 20.39
N GLU A 200 -64.24 41.96 20.59
CA GLU A 200 -63.11 42.84 20.24
C GLU A 200 -61.83 42.41 20.96
N ALA A 201 -61.90 42.26 22.29
CA ALA A 201 -60.75 41.86 23.10
C ALA A 201 -60.20 40.48 22.71
N LEU A 202 -61.08 39.51 22.39
CA LEU A 202 -60.67 38.19 21.89
C LEU A 202 -59.98 38.29 20.52
N ASN A 203 -60.51 39.12 19.62
CA ASN A 203 -59.93 39.32 18.30
C ASN A 203 -58.56 40.01 18.36
N ASP A 204 -58.35 40.97 19.27
CA ASP A 204 -57.04 41.59 19.49
C ASP A 204 -55.99 40.57 19.95
N GLY A 205 -56.36 39.69 20.88
CA GLY A 205 -55.48 38.59 21.30
C GLY A 205 -55.21 37.57 20.18
N TYR A 206 -56.17 37.36 19.28
CA TYR A 206 -55.97 36.55 18.07
C TYR A 206 -54.99 37.21 17.10
N ARG A 207 -55.18 38.50 16.79
CA ARG A 207 -54.29 39.29 15.93
C ARG A 207 -52.86 39.32 16.43
N GLN A 208 -52.65 39.46 17.74
CA GLN A 208 -51.31 39.42 18.34
C GLN A 208 -50.62 38.05 18.11
N ARG A 209 -51.36 36.94 18.21
CA ARG A 209 -50.84 35.60 17.94
C ARG A 209 -50.51 35.40 16.46
N LEU A 210 -51.30 35.96 15.54
CA LEU A 210 -50.99 35.94 14.11
C LEU A 210 -49.67 36.66 13.81
N LEU A 211 -49.45 37.84 14.40
CA LEU A 211 -48.19 38.58 14.28
C LEU A 211 -47.00 37.78 14.84
N GLN A 212 -47.17 37.15 16.00
CA GLN A 212 -46.13 36.30 16.58
C GLN A 212 -45.81 35.10 15.68
N ASN A 213 -46.84 34.44 15.13
CA ASN A 213 -46.66 33.34 14.19
C ASN A 213 -45.91 33.79 12.92
N ALA A 214 -46.19 34.99 12.40
CA ALA A 214 -45.50 35.52 11.23
C ALA A 214 -44.00 35.74 11.50
N VAL A 215 -43.65 36.26 12.67
CA VAL A 215 -42.24 36.42 13.11
C VAL A 215 -41.55 35.07 13.22
N ILE A 216 -42.17 34.10 13.90
CA ILE A 216 -41.61 32.75 14.06
C ILE A 216 -41.42 32.06 12.71
N THR A 217 -42.40 32.18 11.81
CA THR A 217 -42.34 31.60 10.45
C THR A 217 -41.20 32.21 9.64
N THR A 218 -41.01 33.53 9.73
CA THR A 218 -39.91 34.23 9.06
C THR A 218 -38.54 33.81 9.60
N GLY A 219 -38.40 33.68 10.92
CA GLY A 219 -37.16 33.17 11.53
C GLY A 219 -36.85 31.73 11.08
N THR A 220 -37.86 30.86 11.08
CA THR A 220 -37.73 29.47 10.61
C THR A 220 -37.30 29.41 9.15
N PHE A 221 -37.83 30.29 8.30
CA PHE A 221 -37.42 30.40 6.90
C PHE A 221 -35.94 30.79 6.77
N GLN A 222 -35.47 31.77 7.55
CA GLN A 222 -34.06 32.17 7.55
C GLN A 222 -33.13 31.05 8.00
N ASP A 223 -33.50 30.30 9.04
CA ASP A 223 -32.72 29.17 9.53
C ASP A 223 -32.60 28.05 8.49
N ILE A 224 -33.70 27.72 7.80
CA ILE A 224 -33.69 26.73 6.71
C ILE A 224 -32.83 27.20 5.53
N GLN A 225 -32.90 28.48 5.17
CA GLN A 225 -32.05 29.05 4.11
C GLN A 225 -30.57 28.99 4.47
N ALA A 226 -30.21 29.28 5.72
CA ALA A 226 -28.85 29.16 6.20
C ALA A 226 -28.37 27.69 6.16
N ALA A 227 -29.19 26.76 6.67
CA ALA A 227 -28.89 25.34 6.65
C ALA A 227 -28.74 24.80 5.21
N SER A 228 -29.59 25.22 4.28
CA SER A 228 -29.52 24.83 2.86
C SER A 228 -28.20 25.26 2.23
N ARG A 229 -27.75 26.51 2.49
CA ARG A 229 -26.44 26.99 2.01
C ARG A 229 -25.28 26.17 2.59
N MET A 230 -25.32 25.85 3.88
CA MET A 230 -24.28 25.02 4.52
C MET A 230 -24.19 23.63 3.88
N ILE A 231 -25.33 22.99 3.60
CA ILE A 231 -25.35 21.69 2.92
C ILE A 231 -24.82 21.81 1.50
N HIS A 232 -25.20 22.86 0.77
CA HIS A 232 -24.69 23.08 -0.58
C HIS A 232 -23.16 23.21 -0.60
N THR A 233 -22.58 23.99 0.32
CA THR A 233 -21.13 24.09 0.49
C THR A 233 -20.51 22.73 0.85
N ALA A 234 -21.10 21.98 1.78
CA ALA A 234 -20.60 20.66 2.14
C ALA A 234 -20.58 19.68 0.95
N ILE A 235 -21.62 19.69 0.10
CA ILE A 235 -21.65 18.89 -1.12
C ILE A 235 -20.53 19.31 -2.08
N GLN A 236 -20.28 20.63 -2.23
CA GLN A 236 -19.19 21.12 -3.07
C GLN A 236 -17.82 20.70 -2.54
N ASP A 237 -17.58 20.83 -1.23
CA ASP A 237 -16.33 20.42 -0.57
C ASP A 237 -16.09 18.92 -0.73
N ILE A 238 -17.13 18.11 -0.55
CA ILE A 238 -17.07 16.67 -0.77
C ILE A 238 -16.73 16.36 -2.24
N ARG A 239 -17.36 17.02 -3.21
CA ARG A 239 -17.05 16.83 -4.64
C ARG A 239 -15.62 17.20 -4.98
N GLN A 240 -15.09 18.29 -4.44
CA GLN A 240 -13.69 18.67 -4.63
C GLN A 240 -12.72 17.66 -4.00
N ASN A 241 -13.05 17.15 -2.81
CA ASN A 241 -12.27 16.11 -2.16
C ASN A 241 -12.28 14.80 -2.98
N LEU A 242 -13.43 14.43 -3.57
CA LEU A 242 -13.51 13.32 -4.50
C LEU A 242 -12.56 13.55 -5.68
N GLU A 243 -12.66 14.68 -6.38
CA GLU A 243 -11.78 14.97 -7.52
C GLU A 243 -10.29 14.84 -7.16
N ARG A 244 -9.87 15.40 -6.01
CA ARG A 244 -8.50 15.27 -5.49
C ARG A 244 -8.08 13.83 -5.20
N LEU A 245 -8.93 13.05 -4.54
CA LEU A 245 -8.66 11.64 -4.28
C LEU A 245 -8.55 10.85 -5.60
N SER A 246 -9.25 11.28 -6.65
CA SER A 246 -9.27 10.58 -7.94
C SER A 246 -7.94 10.79 -8.66
N GLU A 247 -7.43 12.02 -8.58
CA GLU A 247 -6.10 12.38 -9.08
C GLU A 247 -5.01 11.63 -8.32
N GLN A 248 -5.09 11.55 -6.98
CA GLN A 248 -4.14 10.77 -6.18
C GLN A 248 -4.13 9.28 -6.56
N SER A 249 -5.31 8.68 -6.78
CA SER A 249 -5.41 7.28 -7.22
C SER A 249 -4.81 7.06 -8.62
N ARG A 250 -4.92 8.04 -9.52
CA ARG A 250 -4.31 7.99 -10.87
C ARG A 250 -2.81 8.25 -10.83
N GLN A 251 -2.34 9.06 -9.89
CA GLN A 251 -0.93 9.44 -9.70
C GLN A 251 -0.14 8.49 -8.79
N GLN A 252 -0.70 7.35 -8.39
CA GLN A 252 0.10 6.21 -7.92
C GLN A 252 0.40 5.30 -9.12
N PRO A 253 1.37 5.65 -10.00
CA PRO A 253 1.84 4.71 -10.98
C PRO A 253 2.49 3.54 -10.24
N SER A 254 2.20 2.35 -10.73
CA SER A 254 2.90 1.09 -10.51
C SER A 254 4.41 1.27 -10.45
N SER A 255 4.94 1.58 -9.26
CA SER A 255 6.36 1.71 -8.95
C SER A 255 7.09 0.36 -8.95
N LEU A 256 6.42 -0.70 -9.42
CA LEU A 256 6.84 -2.08 -9.39
C LEU A 256 6.95 -2.72 -10.78
N ALA A 257 6.82 -1.94 -11.86
CA ALA A 257 7.11 -2.40 -13.22
C ALA A 257 8.61 -2.35 -13.60
N ALA A 258 9.49 -1.98 -12.66
CA ALA A 258 10.95 -2.03 -12.83
C ALA A 258 11.57 -3.21 -12.07
#